data_AF-K3YUJ4-F1
#
_entry.id   AF-K3YUJ4-F1
#
_cell.length_a   1.000
_cell.length_b   1.000
_cell.length_c   1.000
_cell.angle_alpha   90.00
_cell.angle_beta   90.00
_cell.angle_gamma   90.00
#
_symmetry.space_group_name_H-M   'P 1'
#
loop_
_entity.id
_entity.type
_entity.pdbx_description
1 polymer ?
#
loop_
_entity_poly.entity_id
_entity_poly.type
_entity_poly.pdbx_seq_one_letter_code
_entity_poly.pdbx_strand_id
1 'polypeptide(L)'
;MEKAIDRQRVLLAHLLPSSSSPSSQPQLAASECAAGDSAAYQRTSSFGDDVVVVAAYRTPICKAKRGGFKDTYPEDLLTVVLKAVLDNTKINPGDIGDIVVGTVLGPGSQRANECRMAAFYAGFPETVPVRTVNRQCSSGLQAVADVAAAIKAGFYDIGIGAGLESMSINSIGWEGQVNPRISAFQKAQDCLLPMGITSENVAHRYGVTRQEQDQAAAESHRRAAAATASGKFKDEIVPVPTKIVDPKTGEEKKVVISVDDGIRPGTTASGLAKLKPIFKKDGTTTAGAAEDNYFH
;
A
#
# COMPACT_ATOMS: atom_id res chain seq x y z
N MET A 1 25.16 1.23 18.96
CA MET A 1 25.69 1.59 17.62
C MET A 1 26.26 0.38 16.90
N GLU A 2 27.17 -0.41 17.49
CA GLU A 2 27.71 -1.64 16.88
C GLU A 2 26.64 -2.63 16.39
N LYS A 3 25.61 -2.91 17.21
CA LYS A 3 24.54 -3.85 16.82
C LYS A 3 23.70 -3.39 15.61
N ALA A 4 23.61 -2.08 15.37
CA ALA A 4 22.87 -1.54 14.22
C ALA A 4 23.69 -1.65 12.93
N ILE A 5 24.99 -1.38 13.02
CA ILE A 5 25.95 -1.53 11.92
C ILE A 5 26.05 -3.01 11.51
N ASP A 6 26.04 -3.93 12.48
CA ASP A 6 26.13 -5.36 12.22
C ASP A 6 24.87 -5.90 11.52
N ARG A 7 23.68 -5.42 11.93
CA ARG A 7 22.42 -5.72 11.23
C ARG A 7 22.43 -5.22 9.78
N GLN A 8 22.93 -4.00 9.55
CA GLN A 8 23.03 -3.41 8.21
C GLN A 8 24.00 -4.21 7.32
N ARG A 9 25.14 -4.66 7.89
CA ARG A 9 26.12 -5.49 7.18
C ARG A 9 25.54 -6.83 6.75
N VAL A 10 24.78 -7.52 7.62
CA VAL A 10 24.14 -8.79 7.29
C VAL A 10 23.09 -8.62 6.19
N LEU A 11 22.29 -7.56 6.24
CA LEU A 11 21.29 -7.27 5.20
C LEU A 11 21.93 -7.00 3.84
N LEU A 12 23.02 -6.23 3.80
CA LEU A 12 23.76 -5.94 2.57
C LEU A 12 24.41 -7.19 1.97
N ALA A 13 24.89 -8.13 2.80
CA ALA A 13 25.48 -9.38 2.33
C ALA A 13 24.48 -10.28 1.57
N HIS A 14 23.19 -10.25 1.94
CA HIS A 14 22.15 -11.01 1.24
C HIS A 14 21.73 -10.41 -0.11
N LEU A 15 22.12 -9.15 -0.39
CA LEU A 15 21.82 -8.44 -1.63
C LEU A 15 22.93 -8.60 -2.68
N LEU A 16 24.06 -9.21 -2.32
CA LEU A 16 25.15 -9.49 -3.25
C LEU A 16 24.88 -10.81 -3.99
N PRO A 17 24.85 -10.82 -5.33
CA PRO A 17 24.68 -12.05 -6.08
C PRO A 17 25.87 -12.99 -5.86
N SER A 18 25.59 -14.27 -5.60
CA SER A 18 26.61 -15.31 -5.45
C SER A 18 27.35 -15.50 -6.78
N SER A 19 28.65 -15.20 -6.79
CA SER A 19 29.51 -15.22 -7.97
C SER A 19 29.73 -16.65 -8.50
N SER A 20 29.50 -16.85 -9.79
CA SER A 20 30.14 -17.92 -10.57
C SER A 20 30.72 -17.38 -11.88
N SER A 21 32.04 -17.18 -11.86
CA SER A 21 33.05 -17.22 -12.95
C SER A 21 33.04 -16.19 -14.11
N PRO A 22 34.24 -15.91 -14.70
CA PRO A 22 34.54 -14.66 -15.38
C PRO A 22 34.75 -14.83 -16.89
N SER A 23 33.94 -14.18 -17.72
CA SER A 23 34.35 -13.72 -19.05
C SER A 23 33.29 -12.79 -19.65
N SER A 24 33.76 -11.73 -20.30
CA SER A 24 33.01 -10.60 -20.88
C SER A 24 32.34 -9.66 -19.86
N GLN A 25 32.93 -8.47 -19.69
CA GLN A 25 32.30 -7.36 -18.98
C GLN A 25 31.28 -6.69 -19.92
N PRO A 26 29.97 -6.75 -19.64
CA PRO A 26 29.16 -5.55 -19.75
C PRO A 26 29.45 -4.70 -18.51
N GLN A 27 29.82 -3.44 -18.67
CA GLN A 27 29.81 -2.47 -17.57
C GLN A 27 28.35 -2.28 -17.12
N LEU A 28 27.89 -3.16 -16.24
CA LEU A 28 26.65 -2.99 -15.49
C LEU A 28 26.97 -2.07 -14.32
N ALA A 29 26.66 -0.78 -14.48
CA ALA A 29 26.66 0.15 -13.37
C ALA A 29 25.43 -0.14 -12.50
N ALA A 30 25.66 -0.48 -11.24
CA ALA A 30 24.60 -0.54 -10.24
C ALA A 30 24.03 0.87 -10.04
N SER A 31 22.73 1.05 -10.26
CA SER A 31 22.04 2.25 -9.80
C SER A 31 21.91 2.14 -8.29
N GLU A 32 22.78 2.82 -7.56
CA GLU A 32 22.64 2.98 -6.12
C GLU A 32 21.33 3.72 -5.82
N CYS A 33 20.40 3.06 -5.12
CA CYS A 33 19.23 3.72 -4.54
C CYS A 33 19.69 4.60 -3.36
N ALA A 34 20.11 5.81 -3.66
CA ALA A 34 20.49 6.82 -2.67
C ALA A 34 19.27 7.65 -2.24
N ALA A 35 18.45 7.11 -1.34
CA ALA A 35 17.51 7.92 -0.57
C ALA A 35 18.28 8.58 0.59
N GLY A 36 18.86 9.75 0.34
CA GLY A 36 19.56 10.56 1.34
C GLY A 36 19.78 12.00 0.85
N ASP A 37 19.25 12.96 1.62
CA ASP A 37 19.09 14.41 1.35
C ASP A 37 20.40 15.23 1.22
N SER A 38 21.50 14.68 0.70
CA SER A 38 22.79 15.39 0.67
C SER A 38 23.62 15.25 -0.61
N ALA A 39 23.10 14.63 -1.66
CA ALA A 39 23.78 14.62 -2.96
C ALA A 39 23.41 15.88 -3.77
N ALA A 40 24.41 16.69 -4.10
CA ALA A 40 24.28 17.73 -5.13
C ALA A 40 23.73 17.08 -6.40
N TYR A 41 22.58 17.56 -6.88
CA TYR A 41 21.87 17.04 -8.05
C TYR A 41 22.79 16.97 -9.27
N GLN A 42 23.38 15.82 -9.52
CA GLN A 42 23.88 15.46 -10.83
C GLN A 42 22.63 15.05 -11.61
N ARG A 43 22.16 15.88 -12.55
CA ARG A 43 21.11 15.46 -13.49
C ARG A 43 21.61 14.18 -14.17
N THR A 44 21.05 13.04 -13.77
CA THR A 44 21.07 11.84 -14.60
C THR A 44 20.50 12.22 -15.96
N SER A 45 21.12 11.72 -17.02
CA SER A 45 20.65 11.91 -18.39
C SER A 45 19.20 11.47 -18.50
N SER A 46 18.31 12.38 -18.91
CA SER A 46 16.94 12.06 -19.29
C SER A 46 16.99 11.42 -20.67
N PHE A 47 16.48 10.20 -20.78
CA PHE A 47 16.35 9.50 -22.05
C PHE A 47 14.91 9.61 -22.55
N GLY A 48 14.75 9.63 -23.88
CA GLY A 48 13.43 9.78 -24.51
C GLY A 48 12.48 8.62 -24.25
N ASP A 49 13.00 7.48 -23.80
CA ASP A 49 12.23 6.26 -23.51
C ASP A 49 11.99 6.07 -22.01
N ASP A 50 12.42 6.98 -21.13
CA ASP A 50 12.16 6.88 -19.69
C ASP A 50 10.66 6.79 -19.39
N VAL A 51 10.28 5.87 -18.49
CA VAL A 51 8.90 5.80 -18.00
C VAL A 51 8.73 6.84 -16.91
N VAL A 52 7.85 7.81 -17.13
CA VAL A 52 7.62 8.93 -16.21
C VAL A 52 6.25 8.84 -15.54
N VAL A 53 6.17 9.34 -14.31
CA VAL A 53 4.90 9.50 -13.59
C VAL A 53 4.42 10.94 -13.78
N VAL A 54 3.29 11.11 -14.47
CA VAL A 54 2.73 12.43 -14.79
C VAL A 54 1.71 12.93 -13.77
N ALA A 55 1.08 12.02 -13.03
CA ALA A 55 0.10 12.31 -11.99
C ALA A 55 0.03 11.16 -10.98
N ALA A 56 -0.18 11.48 -9.71
CA ALA A 56 -0.36 10.51 -8.64
C ALA A 56 -1.30 11.08 -7.58
N TYR A 57 -2.38 10.35 -7.30
CA TYR A 57 -3.44 10.77 -6.39
C TYR A 57 -3.90 9.61 -5.52
N ARG A 58 -4.49 9.92 -4.38
CA ARG A 58 -5.12 8.95 -3.48
C ARG A 58 -6.40 9.51 -2.87
N THR A 59 -7.26 8.63 -2.40
CA THR A 59 -8.31 9.00 -1.46
C THR A 59 -7.70 9.23 -0.06
N PRO A 60 -8.43 9.88 0.86
CA PRO A 60 -8.14 9.76 2.29
C PRO A 60 -8.10 8.29 2.71
N ILE A 61 -7.31 7.94 3.70
CA ILE A 61 -7.30 6.61 4.30
C ILE A 61 -8.16 6.65 5.56
N CYS A 62 -9.21 5.83 5.56
CA CYS A 62 -10.14 5.72 6.69
C CYS A 62 -10.01 4.38 7.39
N LYS A 63 -10.25 4.37 8.71
CA LYS A 63 -10.29 3.15 9.52
C LYS A 63 -11.40 2.21 9.03
N ALA A 64 -11.07 0.93 8.89
CA ALA A 64 -12.04 -0.09 8.53
C ALA A 64 -13.20 -0.16 9.56
N LYS A 65 -14.41 -0.46 9.08
CA LYS A 65 -15.66 -0.69 9.83
C LYS A 65 -16.21 0.51 10.62
N ARG A 66 -15.39 1.49 10.99
CA ARG A 66 -15.77 2.62 11.87
C ARG A 66 -15.38 4.00 11.34
N GLY A 67 -14.53 4.06 10.30
CA GLY A 67 -14.07 5.31 9.71
C GLY A 67 -15.04 5.88 8.66
N GLY A 68 -14.61 6.97 8.01
CA GLY A 68 -15.41 7.73 7.05
C GLY A 68 -15.88 6.95 5.82
N PHE A 69 -15.22 5.84 5.49
CA PHE A 69 -15.56 4.96 4.35
C PHE A 69 -16.20 3.64 4.74
N LYS A 70 -16.74 3.52 5.96
CA LYS A 70 -17.37 2.26 6.40
C LYS A 70 -18.58 1.84 5.54
N ASP A 71 -19.27 2.80 4.91
CA ASP A 71 -20.45 2.57 4.06
C ASP A 71 -20.20 2.97 2.58
N THR A 72 -18.94 3.12 2.17
CA THR A 72 -18.55 3.48 0.81
C THR A 72 -18.17 2.22 0.03
N TYR A 73 -18.70 2.06 -1.18
CA TYR A 73 -18.37 0.94 -2.05
C TYR A 73 -16.94 1.06 -2.62
N PRO A 74 -16.24 -0.05 -2.90
CA PRO A 74 -14.86 -0.01 -3.38
C PRO A 74 -14.71 0.73 -4.72
N GLU A 75 -15.64 0.52 -5.65
CA GLU A 75 -15.65 1.17 -6.95
C GLU A 75 -15.81 2.70 -6.87
N ASP A 76 -16.55 3.21 -5.88
CA ASP A 76 -16.68 4.66 -5.64
C ASP A 76 -15.34 5.27 -5.22
N LEU A 77 -14.56 4.55 -4.41
CA LEU A 77 -13.22 5.01 -3.97
C LEU A 77 -12.25 5.08 -5.16
N LEU A 78 -12.25 4.06 -6.02
CA LEU A 78 -11.38 4.02 -7.19
C LEU A 78 -11.80 5.05 -8.25
N THR A 79 -13.11 5.24 -8.45
CA THR A 79 -13.68 6.21 -9.40
C THR A 79 -13.11 7.61 -9.17
N VAL A 80 -13.04 8.06 -7.92
CA VAL A 80 -12.62 9.41 -7.56
C VAL A 80 -11.16 9.68 -7.98
N VAL A 81 -10.25 8.73 -7.75
CA VAL A 81 -8.83 8.90 -8.12
C VAL A 81 -8.59 8.72 -9.61
N LEU A 82 -9.29 7.80 -10.28
CA LEU A 82 -9.22 7.66 -11.73
C LEU A 82 -9.71 8.92 -12.44
N LYS A 83 -10.83 9.48 -11.97
CA LYS A 83 -11.37 10.74 -12.47
C LYS A 83 -10.42 11.91 -12.22
N ALA A 84 -9.77 11.97 -11.05
CA ALA A 84 -8.80 13.02 -10.77
C ALA A 84 -7.59 12.96 -11.72
N VAL A 85 -7.13 11.78 -12.12
CA VAL A 85 -6.07 11.66 -13.14
C VAL A 85 -6.51 12.31 -14.45
N LEU A 86 -7.70 11.98 -14.95
CA LEU A 86 -8.24 12.57 -16.18
C LEU A 86 -8.44 14.08 -16.05
N ASP A 87 -9.04 14.53 -14.94
CA ASP A 87 -9.38 15.93 -14.72
C ASP A 87 -8.12 16.81 -14.57
N ASN A 88 -7.02 16.30 -14.02
CA ASN A 88 -5.79 17.09 -13.84
C ASN A 88 -4.83 17.01 -15.03
N THR A 89 -4.77 15.87 -15.72
CA THR A 89 -3.89 15.71 -16.90
C THR A 89 -4.54 16.17 -18.20
N LYS A 90 -5.88 16.24 -18.24
CA LYS A 90 -6.68 16.51 -19.44
C LYS A 90 -6.41 15.54 -20.60
N ILE A 91 -5.87 14.37 -20.30
CA ILE A 91 -5.68 13.31 -21.29
C ILE A 91 -7.02 12.81 -21.81
N ASN A 92 -7.08 12.45 -23.09
CA ASN A 92 -8.22 11.73 -23.62
C ASN A 92 -8.28 10.33 -22.98
N PRO A 93 -9.38 9.94 -22.30
CA PRO A 93 -9.44 8.63 -21.64
C PRO A 93 -9.20 7.45 -22.60
N GLY A 94 -9.53 7.61 -23.88
CA GLY A 94 -9.31 6.59 -24.90
C GLY A 94 -7.84 6.32 -25.25
N ASP A 95 -6.91 7.18 -24.83
CA ASP A 95 -5.47 7.01 -25.09
C ASP A 95 -4.79 6.10 -24.06
N ILE A 96 -5.51 5.67 -23.02
CA ILE A 96 -5.00 4.79 -21.97
C ILE A 96 -4.97 3.34 -22.48
N GLY A 97 -3.78 2.75 -22.51
CA GLY A 97 -3.57 1.39 -22.99
C GLY A 97 -3.96 0.28 -22.01
N ASP A 98 -3.86 0.52 -20.71
CA ASP A 98 -4.24 -0.44 -19.66
C ASP A 98 -4.48 0.26 -18.31
N ILE A 99 -5.42 -0.25 -17.52
CA ILE A 99 -5.62 0.11 -16.11
C ILE A 99 -5.37 -1.14 -15.27
N VAL A 100 -4.31 -1.11 -14.48
CA VAL A 100 -3.89 -2.21 -13.61
C VAL A 100 -4.20 -1.84 -12.18
N VAL A 101 -5.04 -2.62 -11.51
CA VAL A 101 -5.49 -2.34 -10.14
C VAL A 101 -4.94 -3.38 -9.17
N GLY A 102 -4.02 -2.95 -8.32
CA GLY A 102 -3.49 -3.73 -7.20
C GLY A 102 -4.52 -3.90 -6.10
N THR A 103 -4.90 -5.14 -5.79
CA THR A 103 -6.03 -5.40 -4.89
C THR A 103 -6.00 -6.82 -4.33
N VAL A 104 -6.44 -7.02 -3.08
CA VAL A 104 -6.14 -8.27 -2.34
C VAL A 104 -7.38 -9.02 -1.88
N LEU A 105 -8.25 -8.40 -1.08
CA LEU A 105 -9.27 -9.13 -0.30
C LEU A 105 -10.57 -9.39 -1.07
N GLY A 106 -10.85 -8.62 -2.13
CA GLY A 106 -12.05 -8.82 -2.94
C GLY A 106 -12.01 -10.13 -3.73
N PRO A 107 -13.11 -10.88 -3.82
CA PRO A 107 -13.18 -12.07 -4.67
C PRO A 107 -12.81 -11.73 -6.12
N GLY A 108 -11.90 -12.51 -6.73
CA GLY A 108 -11.20 -12.10 -7.96
C GLY A 108 -12.10 -11.58 -9.08
N SER A 109 -13.11 -12.36 -9.49
CA SER A 109 -14.02 -11.96 -10.58
C SER A 109 -14.91 -10.75 -10.21
N GLN A 110 -15.39 -10.70 -8.97
CA GLN A 110 -16.17 -9.58 -8.47
C GLN A 110 -15.33 -8.30 -8.44
N ARG A 111 -14.12 -8.36 -7.88
CA ARG A 111 -13.22 -7.20 -7.77
C ARG A 111 -12.78 -6.69 -9.14
N ALA A 112 -12.58 -7.57 -10.13
CA ALA A 112 -12.34 -7.16 -11.51
C ALA A 112 -13.54 -6.38 -12.10
N ASN A 113 -14.77 -6.84 -11.84
CA ASN A 113 -15.98 -6.13 -12.25
C ASN A 113 -16.13 -4.77 -11.52
N GLU A 114 -15.86 -4.70 -10.22
CA GLU A 114 -15.85 -3.45 -9.45
C GLU A 114 -14.85 -2.44 -10.05
N CYS A 115 -13.63 -2.88 -10.37
CA CYS A 115 -12.64 -2.01 -11.01
C CYS A 115 -13.09 -1.55 -12.40
N ARG A 116 -13.78 -2.41 -13.15
CA ARG A 116 -14.34 -2.05 -14.46
C ARG A 116 -15.49 -1.05 -14.35
N MET A 117 -16.37 -1.21 -13.37
CA MET A 117 -17.43 -0.25 -13.06
C MET A 117 -16.85 1.11 -12.68
N ALA A 118 -15.81 1.13 -11.84
CA ALA A 118 -15.13 2.37 -11.46
C ALA A 118 -14.52 3.11 -12.66
N ALA A 119 -13.90 2.38 -13.60
CA ALA A 119 -13.38 2.97 -14.83
C ALA A 119 -14.51 3.62 -15.66
N PHE A 120 -15.66 2.95 -15.80
CA PHE A 120 -16.80 3.53 -16.49
C PHE A 120 -17.37 4.76 -15.77
N TYR A 121 -17.52 4.72 -14.45
CA TYR A 121 -17.96 5.87 -13.65
C TYR A 121 -17.00 7.06 -13.76
N ALA A 122 -15.70 6.80 -13.91
CA ALA A 122 -14.68 7.83 -14.11
C ALA A 122 -14.65 8.40 -15.55
N GLY A 123 -15.34 7.76 -16.52
CA GLY A 123 -15.46 8.23 -17.90
C GLY A 123 -14.53 7.55 -18.90
N PHE A 124 -13.92 6.41 -18.56
CA PHE A 124 -13.12 5.64 -19.50
C PHE A 124 -14.02 4.87 -20.48
N PRO A 125 -13.70 4.83 -21.78
CA PRO A 125 -14.49 4.10 -22.76
C PRO A 125 -14.25 2.58 -22.64
N GLU A 126 -15.14 1.81 -23.25
CA GLU A 126 -15.06 0.35 -23.25
C GLU A 126 -13.79 -0.22 -23.90
N THR A 127 -13.13 0.56 -24.75
CA THR A 127 -11.89 0.18 -25.44
C THR A 127 -10.67 0.12 -24.52
N VAL A 128 -10.70 0.77 -23.35
CA VAL A 128 -9.59 0.76 -22.39
C VAL A 128 -9.71 -0.49 -21.52
N PRO A 129 -8.75 -1.45 -21.54
CA PRO A 129 -8.84 -2.64 -20.70
C PRO A 129 -8.59 -2.33 -19.22
N VAL A 130 -9.13 -3.18 -18.35
CA VAL A 130 -8.92 -3.11 -16.91
C VAL A 130 -8.59 -4.51 -16.40
N ARG A 131 -7.56 -4.63 -15.57
CA ARG A 131 -7.21 -5.89 -14.90
C ARG A 131 -6.81 -5.66 -13.46
N THR A 132 -6.85 -6.72 -12.67
CA THR A 132 -6.40 -6.73 -11.28
C THR A 132 -5.11 -7.51 -11.12
N VAL A 133 -4.29 -7.14 -10.14
CA VAL A 133 -3.09 -7.89 -9.74
C VAL A 133 -3.09 -8.08 -8.24
N ASN A 134 -2.71 -9.28 -7.79
CA ASN A 134 -2.57 -9.59 -6.38
C ASN A 134 -1.15 -10.09 -6.09
N ARG A 135 -0.40 -9.24 -5.40
CA ARG A 135 0.89 -9.54 -4.78
C ARG A 135 0.87 -9.11 -3.31
N GLN A 136 -0.23 -9.43 -2.61
CA GLN A 136 -0.48 -9.09 -1.21
C GLN A 136 -0.25 -7.59 -0.94
N CYS A 137 0.43 -7.22 0.14
CA CYS A 137 0.66 -5.82 0.54
C CYS A 137 1.39 -4.98 -0.53
N SER A 138 2.03 -5.60 -1.52
CA SER A 138 2.74 -4.90 -2.61
C SER A 138 1.88 -4.67 -3.86
N SER A 139 0.61 -5.10 -3.87
CA SER A 139 -0.20 -5.13 -5.10
C SER A 139 -0.33 -3.77 -5.80
N GLY A 140 -0.48 -2.67 -5.06
CA GLY A 140 -0.54 -1.33 -5.65
C GLY A 140 0.77 -0.93 -6.35
N LEU A 141 1.92 -1.25 -5.74
CA LEU A 141 3.22 -1.01 -6.36
C LEU A 141 3.50 -1.98 -7.51
N GLN A 142 3.02 -3.23 -7.42
CA GLN A 142 3.12 -4.19 -8.50
C GLN A 142 2.33 -3.73 -9.73
N ALA A 143 1.16 -3.11 -9.54
CA ALA A 143 0.39 -2.53 -10.64
C ALA A 143 1.17 -1.43 -11.37
N VAL A 144 1.83 -0.53 -10.64
CA VAL A 144 2.72 0.49 -11.22
C VAL A 144 3.88 -0.15 -11.98
N ALA A 145 4.52 -1.18 -11.41
CA ALA A 145 5.62 -1.90 -12.05
C ALA A 145 5.19 -2.62 -13.34
N ASP A 146 4.01 -3.24 -13.35
CA ASP A 146 3.48 -3.92 -14.52
C ASP A 146 3.19 -2.93 -15.66
N VAL A 147 2.64 -1.75 -15.35
CA VAL A 147 2.41 -0.68 -16.33
C VAL A 147 3.74 -0.17 -16.90
N ALA A 148 4.71 0.11 -16.03
CA ALA A 148 6.03 0.56 -16.48
C ALA A 148 6.73 -0.48 -17.36
N ALA A 149 6.62 -1.77 -17.02
CA ALA A 149 7.18 -2.85 -17.81
C ALA A 149 6.50 -2.95 -19.19
N ALA A 150 5.18 -2.79 -19.27
CA ALA A 150 4.44 -2.81 -20.52
C ALA A 150 4.76 -1.61 -21.43
N ILE A 151 4.96 -0.42 -20.85
CA ILE A 151 5.44 0.77 -21.59
C ILE A 151 6.84 0.52 -22.14
N LYS A 152 7.78 0.06 -21.30
CA LYS A 152 9.13 -0.30 -21.77
C LYS A 152 9.15 -1.41 -22.83
N ALA A 153 8.18 -2.33 -22.79
CA ALA A 153 8.03 -3.39 -23.78
C ALA A 153 7.37 -2.93 -25.10
N GLY A 154 6.85 -1.69 -25.17
CA GLY A 154 6.18 -1.15 -26.34
C GLY A 154 4.77 -1.71 -26.57
N PHE A 155 4.08 -2.18 -25.51
CA PHE A 155 2.69 -2.65 -25.63
C PHE A 155 1.69 -1.49 -25.71
N TYR A 156 2.00 -0.37 -25.07
CA TYR A 156 1.27 0.89 -25.11
C TYR A 156 2.15 2.02 -24.55
N ASP A 157 1.81 3.27 -24.82
CA ASP A 157 2.61 4.42 -24.37
C ASP A 157 2.16 5.00 -23.01
N ILE A 158 0.89 4.78 -22.64
CA ILE A 158 0.28 5.36 -21.44
C ILE A 158 -0.57 4.30 -20.72
N GLY A 159 -0.43 4.19 -19.41
CA GLY A 159 -1.22 3.28 -18.58
C GLY A 159 -1.40 3.80 -17.16
N ILE A 160 -2.32 3.20 -16.41
CA ILE A 160 -2.62 3.57 -15.01
C ILE A 160 -2.29 2.40 -14.09
N GLY A 161 -1.35 2.60 -13.18
CA GLY A 161 -1.14 1.72 -12.02
C GLY A 161 -1.90 2.26 -10.83
N ALA A 162 -2.89 1.50 -10.34
CA ALA A 162 -3.76 1.89 -9.24
C ALA A 162 -3.74 0.87 -8.10
N GLY A 163 -4.34 1.25 -6.96
CA GLY A 163 -4.58 0.36 -5.82
C GLY A 163 -5.97 0.58 -5.25
N LEU A 164 -6.64 -0.50 -4.85
CA LEU A 164 -7.96 -0.44 -4.24
C LEU A 164 -8.09 -1.49 -3.14
N GLU A 165 -8.58 -1.08 -1.97
CA GLU A 165 -9.02 -2.01 -0.94
C GLU A 165 -10.17 -1.44 -0.10
N SER A 166 -11.09 -2.31 0.33
CA SER A 166 -12.10 -1.98 1.34
C SER A 166 -12.16 -3.08 2.39
N MET A 167 -11.37 -2.91 3.46
CA MET A 167 -11.38 -3.81 4.61
C MET A 167 -12.68 -3.72 5.43
N SER A 168 -13.49 -2.67 5.20
CA SER A 168 -14.85 -2.56 5.74
C SER A 168 -15.81 -3.56 5.11
N ILE A 169 -15.60 -3.93 3.84
CA ILE A 169 -16.45 -4.85 3.09
C ILE A 169 -15.85 -6.25 3.08
N ASN A 170 -14.55 -6.38 2.81
CA ASN A 170 -13.85 -7.65 2.74
C ASN A 170 -12.99 -7.87 3.99
N SER A 171 -13.20 -8.99 4.68
CA SER A 171 -12.42 -9.36 5.87
C SER A 171 -11.18 -10.17 5.50
N ILE A 172 -10.11 -10.04 6.29
CA ILE A 172 -8.97 -10.94 6.21
C ILE A 172 -9.40 -12.33 6.71
N GLY A 173 -9.22 -13.35 5.88
CA GLY A 173 -9.52 -14.73 6.28
C GLY A 173 -9.26 -15.73 5.16
N TRP A 174 -9.15 -17.01 5.54
CA TRP A 174 -9.13 -18.11 4.59
C TRP A 174 -10.56 -18.60 4.38
N GLU A 175 -11.00 -18.65 3.12
CA GLU A 175 -12.28 -19.26 2.75
C GLU A 175 -12.08 -20.72 2.34
N GLY A 176 -13.00 -21.59 2.76
CA GLY A 176 -12.97 -23.01 2.43
C GLY A 176 -11.93 -23.81 3.25
N GLN A 177 -11.56 -24.98 2.73
CA GLN A 177 -10.64 -25.91 3.42
C GLN A 177 -9.20 -25.70 2.97
N VAL A 178 -8.27 -25.78 3.93
CA VAL A 178 -6.83 -25.85 3.63
C VAL A 178 -6.50 -27.28 3.19
N ASN A 179 -5.69 -27.42 2.13
CA ASN A 179 -5.24 -28.72 1.67
C ASN A 179 -4.43 -29.46 2.77
N PRO A 180 -4.84 -30.67 3.21
CA PRO A 180 -4.16 -31.41 4.28
C PRO A 180 -2.66 -31.66 4.04
N ARG A 181 -2.23 -31.66 2.76
CA ARG A 181 -0.82 -31.81 2.37
C ARG A 181 0.10 -30.74 2.97
N ILE A 182 -0.45 -29.62 3.41
CA ILE A 182 0.31 -28.55 4.06
C ILE A 182 1.11 -29.08 5.27
N SER A 183 0.57 -30.06 5.99
CA SER A 183 1.23 -30.72 7.13
C SER A 183 2.57 -31.37 6.78
N ALA A 184 2.79 -31.72 5.51
CA ALA A 184 4.03 -32.33 5.03
C ALA A 184 5.15 -31.31 4.71
N PHE A 185 4.84 -30.01 4.64
CA PHE A 185 5.80 -28.98 4.22
C PHE A 185 5.76 -27.75 5.14
N GLN A 186 6.76 -27.59 6.02
CA GLN A 186 6.81 -26.48 6.98
C GLN A 186 6.63 -25.11 6.32
N LYS A 187 7.34 -24.86 5.21
CA LYS A 187 7.23 -23.58 4.48
C LYS A 187 5.82 -23.30 3.97
N ALA A 188 5.07 -24.35 3.62
CA ALA A 188 3.68 -24.18 3.20
C ALA A 188 2.78 -23.84 4.40
N GLN A 189 3.02 -24.43 5.58
CA GLN A 189 2.32 -24.09 6.82
C GLN A 189 2.60 -22.65 7.23
N ASP A 190 3.84 -22.19 7.08
CA ASP A 190 4.25 -20.84 7.46
C ASP A 190 3.49 -19.76 6.66
N CYS A 191 2.98 -20.07 5.46
CA CYS A 191 2.12 -19.17 4.69
C CYS A 191 0.77 -18.87 5.36
N LEU A 192 0.35 -19.66 6.36
CA LEU A 192 -0.86 -19.43 7.15
C LEU A 192 -0.59 -18.68 8.46
N LEU A 193 0.67 -18.34 8.76
CA LEU A 193 0.98 -17.56 9.94
C LEU A 193 0.31 -16.19 9.85
N PRO A 194 -0.45 -15.76 10.87
CA PRO A 194 -0.96 -14.40 10.91
C PRO A 194 0.19 -13.41 10.82
N MET A 195 0.02 -12.33 10.04
CA MET A 195 1.07 -11.31 9.86
C MET A 195 1.57 -10.75 11.20
N GLY A 196 0.67 -10.58 12.18
CA GLY A 196 1.06 -10.19 13.54
C GLY A 196 2.00 -11.16 14.24
N ILE A 197 1.87 -12.47 14.00
CA ILE A 197 2.81 -13.47 14.53
C ILE A 197 4.16 -13.35 13.82
N THR A 198 4.18 -13.08 12.52
CA THR A 198 5.44 -12.83 11.80
C THR A 198 6.15 -11.57 12.31
N SER A 199 5.39 -10.53 12.71
CA SER A 199 5.91 -9.33 13.39
C SER A 199 6.60 -9.70 14.71
N GLU A 200 5.95 -10.50 15.57
CA GLU A 200 6.56 -10.98 16.82
C GLU A 200 7.82 -11.81 16.57
N ASN A 201 7.81 -12.66 15.54
CA ASN A 201 8.97 -13.49 15.17
C ASN A 201 10.17 -12.62 14.75
N VAL A 202 9.92 -11.57 13.96
CA VAL A 202 10.96 -10.60 13.55
C VAL A 202 11.47 -9.83 14.77
N ALA A 203 10.57 -9.30 15.60
CA ALA A 203 10.93 -8.54 16.79
C ALA A 203 11.79 -9.37 17.76
N HIS A 204 11.38 -10.61 18.03
CA HIS A 204 12.14 -11.53 18.87
C HIS A 204 13.49 -11.90 18.25
N ARG A 205 13.51 -12.33 16.98
CA ARG A 205 14.73 -12.82 16.32
C ARG A 205 15.80 -11.74 16.21
N TYR A 206 15.40 -10.53 15.87
CA TYR A 206 16.36 -9.44 15.65
C TYR A 206 16.52 -8.53 16.85
N GLY A 207 15.78 -8.75 17.95
CA GLY A 207 15.86 -7.93 19.16
C GLY A 207 15.37 -6.50 18.93
N VAL A 208 14.19 -6.36 18.32
CA VAL A 208 13.46 -5.08 18.21
C VAL A 208 12.57 -4.95 19.44
N THR A 209 12.93 -4.02 20.31
CA THR A 209 12.28 -3.86 21.61
C THR A 209 10.89 -3.24 21.48
N ARG A 210 10.04 -3.48 22.49
CA ARG A 210 8.73 -2.82 22.60
C ARG A 210 8.86 -1.28 22.57
N GLN A 211 9.89 -0.75 23.22
CA GLN A 211 10.15 0.69 23.24
C GLN A 211 10.45 1.24 21.83
N GLU A 212 11.26 0.53 21.03
CA GLU A 212 11.54 0.92 19.64
C GLU A 212 10.27 0.91 18.77
N GLN A 213 9.42 -0.11 18.94
CA GLN A 213 8.14 -0.22 18.23
C GLN A 213 7.19 0.94 18.57
N ASP A 214 6.98 1.19 19.88
CA ASP A 214 6.12 2.27 20.35
C ASP A 214 6.66 3.66 19.95
N GLN A 215 7.99 3.85 19.98
CA GLN A 215 8.62 5.10 19.57
C GLN A 215 8.42 5.35 18.06
N ALA A 216 8.55 4.32 17.22
CA ALA A 216 8.32 4.44 15.79
C ALA A 216 6.86 4.83 15.49
N ALA A 217 5.89 4.24 16.19
CA ALA A 217 4.48 4.56 16.00
C ALA A 217 4.10 5.96 16.50
N ALA A 218 4.63 6.38 17.66
CA ALA A 218 4.43 7.75 18.16
C ALA A 218 5.01 8.78 17.17
N GLU A 219 6.20 8.51 16.63
CA GLU A 219 6.83 9.37 15.62
C GLU A 219 6.03 9.41 14.31
N SER A 220 5.48 8.27 13.87
CA SER A 220 4.61 8.20 12.69
C SER A 220 3.39 9.11 12.84
N HIS A 221 2.65 9.00 13.96
CA HIS A 221 1.50 9.87 14.21
C HIS A 221 1.89 11.34 14.35
N ARG A 222 3.02 11.66 14.98
CA ARG A 222 3.52 13.03 15.10
C ARG A 222 3.80 13.65 13.73
N ARG A 223 4.48 12.91 12.85
CA ARG A 223 4.78 13.36 11.46
C ARG A 223 3.50 13.52 10.65
N ALA A 224 2.61 12.53 10.69
CA ALA A 224 1.34 12.59 9.96
C ALA A 224 0.48 13.77 10.44
N ALA A 225 0.37 13.99 11.75
CA ALA A 225 -0.36 15.14 12.30
C ALA A 225 0.24 16.48 11.85
N ALA A 226 1.58 16.61 11.86
CA ALA A 226 2.26 17.81 11.38
C ALA A 226 2.05 18.02 9.87
N ALA A 227 2.10 16.95 9.06
CA ALA A 227 1.85 17.01 7.61
C ALA A 227 0.41 17.43 7.30
N THR A 228 -0.57 16.87 8.01
CA THR A 228 -1.99 17.27 7.88
C THR A 228 -2.20 18.73 8.29
N ALA A 229 -1.65 19.15 9.44
CA ALA A 229 -1.80 20.53 9.92
C ALA A 229 -1.14 21.57 9.00
N SER A 230 -0.02 21.21 8.36
CA SER A 230 0.67 22.04 7.38
C SER A 230 0.11 21.91 5.95
N GLY A 231 -0.89 21.05 5.73
CA GLY A 231 -1.54 20.90 4.43
C GLY A 231 -0.73 20.12 3.39
N LYS A 232 0.31 19.38 3.78
CA LYS A 232 1.19 18.64 2.85
C LYS A 232 0.48 17.55 2.05
N PHE A 233 -0.65 17.04 2.54
CA PHE A 233 -1.44 16.03 1.83
C PHE A 233 -2.49 16.61 0.87
N LYS A 234 -2.64 17.94 0.80
CA LYS A 234 -3.68 18.56 -0.03
C LYS A 234 -3.49 18.28 -1.53
N ASP A 235 -2.25 18.14 -1.97
CA ASP A 235 -1.94 17.95 -3.39
C ASP A 235 -2.20 16.50 -3.86
N GLU A 236 -2.06 15.52 -2.96
CA GLU A 236 -2.24 14.10 -3.27
C GLU A 236 -3.63 13.56 -2.92
N ILE A 237 -4.34 14.15 -1.96
CA ILE A 237 -5.68 13.71 -1.53
C ILE A 237 -6.75 14.29 -2.45
N VAL A 238 -7.56 13.41 -3.02
CA VAL A 238 -8.80 13.77 -3.71
C VAL A 238 -9.98 13.59 -2.74
N PRO A 239 -10.73 14.65 -2.40
CA PRO A 239 -11.91 14.53 -1.54
C PRO A 239 -12.96 13.59 -2.14
N VAL A 240 -13.53 12.73 -1.30
CA VAL A 240 -14.51 11.72 -1.70
C VAL A 240 -15.90 12.10 -1.18
N PRO A 241 -16.84 12.49 -2.05
CA PRO A 241 -18.25 12.59 -1.71
C PRO A 241 -18.81 11.18 -1.49
N THR A 242 -19.40 10.95 -0.32
CA THR A 242 -19.97 9.65 0.04
C THR A 242 -21.09 9.81 1.06
N LYS A 243 -21.51 8.70 1.67
CA LYS A 243 -22.51 8.66 2.72
C LYS A 243 -22.01 7.89 3.94
N ILE A 244 -22.56 8.24 5.08
CA ILE A 244 -22.45 7.46 6.32
C ILE A 244 -23.87 7.10 6.75
N VAL A 245 -24.08 5.82 7.03
CA VAL A 245 -25.35 5.27 7.51
C VAL A 245 -25.31 5.19 9.03
N ASP A 246 -26.31 5.78 9.69
CA ASP A 246 -26.51 5.61 11.13
C ASP A 246 -26.97 4.16 11.41
N PRO A 247 -26.23 3.38 12.22
CA PRO A 247 -26.54 1.97 12.45
C PRO A 247 -27.81 1.73 13.27
N LYS A 248 -28.35 2.75 13.96
CA LYS A 248 -29.57 2.65 14.77
C LYS A 248 -30.80 3.05 13.98
N THR A 249 -30.71 4.10 13.15
CA THR A 249 -31.88 4.65 12.43
C THR A 249 -31.92 4.24 10.96
N GLY A 250 -30.80 3.82 10.37
CA GLY A 250 -30.67 3.58 8.93
C GLY A 250 -30.62 4.86 8.09
N GLU A 251 -30.57 6.04 8.72
CA GLU A 251 -30.53 7.32 8.01
C GLU A 251 -29.18 7.51 7.30
N GLU A 252 -29.22 7.94 6.04
CA GLU A 252 -28.04 8.23 5.25
C GLU A 252 -27.66 9.72 5.33
N LYS A 253 -26.47 10.00 5.85
CA LYS A 253 -25.90 11.35 5.84
C LYS A 253 -24.85 11.49 4.75
N LYS A 254 -25.08 12.37 3.79
CA LYS A 254 -24.07 12.74 2.78
C LYS A 254 -22.93 13.51 3.45
N VAL A 255 -21.70 13.11 3.13
CA VAL A 255 -20.46 13.71 3.66
C VAL A 255 -19.41 13.81 2.56
N VAL A 256 -18.41 14.66 2.76
CA VAL A 256 -17.21 14.68 1.93
C VAL A 256 -16.03 14.40 2.84
N ILE A 257 -15.34 13.30 2.59
CA ILE A 257 -14.13 12.92 3.35
C ILE A 257 -12.92 13.48 2.61
N SER A 258 -12.07 14.24 3.31
CA SER A 258 -10.91 14.94 2.73
C SER A 258 -9.64 14.85 3.57
N VAL A 259 -9.68 14.11 4.69
CA VAL A 259 -8.55 13.97 5.62
C VAL A 259 -8.50 12.53 6.13
N ASP A 260 -7.30 12.00 6.31
CA ASP A 260 -7.07 10.67 6.89
C ASP A 260 -7.59 10.61 8.34
N ASP A 261 -8.49 9.67 8.65
CA ASP A 261 -9.15 9.59 9.97
C ASP A 261 -8.42 8.70 10.99
N GLY A 262 -7.30 8.07 10.58
CA GLY A 262 -6.45 7.23 11.41
C GLY A 262 -5.43 7.99 12.25
N ILE A 263 -5.17 9.27 11.95
CA ILE A 263 -4.12 10.04 12.63
C ILE A 263 -4.55 10.36 14.07
N ARG A 264 -3.61 10.24 15.02
CA ARG A 264 -3.82 10.48 16.46
C ARG A 264 -2.74 11.45 16.97
N PRO A 265 -2.97 12.78 16.93
CA PRO A 265 -1.95 13.80 17.26
C PRO A 265 -1.38 13.74 18.69
N GLY A 266 -2.07 13.07 19.61
CA GLY A 266 -1.64 12.89 21.01
C GLY A 266 -0.93 11.57 21.31
N THR A 267 -0.65 10.74 20.30
CA THR A 267 0.04 9.46 20.53
C THR A 267 1.45 9.70 21.08
N THR A 268 1.76 9.05 22.19
CA THR A 268 3.06 9.10 22.87
C THR A 268 3.56 7.69 23.14
N ALA A 269 4.88 7.48 23.18
CA ALA A 269 5.45 6.18 23.51
C ALA A 269 4.98 5.68 24.90
N SER A 270 4.84 6.56 25.89
CA SER A 270 4.33 6.22 27.22
C SER A 270 2.84 5.86 27.23
N GLY A 271 2.04 6.47 26.35
CA GLY A 271 0.66 6.08 26.12
C GLY A 271 0.56 4.71 25.46
N LEU A 272 1.36 4.46 24.43
CA LEU A 272 1.42 3.20 23.70
C LEU A 272 1.91 2.04 24.57
N ALA A 273 2.86 2.27 25.48
CA ALA A 273 3.38 1.26 26.42
C ALA A 273 2.29 0.63 27.30
N LYS A 274 1.15 1.30 27.49
CA LYS A 274 0.00 0.80 28.27
C LYS A 274 -0.84 -0.20 27.49
N LEU A 275 -0.68 -0.29 26.17
CA LEU A 275 -1.45 -1.19 25.32
C LEU A 275 -0.99 -2.64 25.50
N LYS A 276 -1.98 -3.54 25.49
CA LYS A 276 -1.75 -4.98 25.59
C LYS A 276 -1.30 -5.54 24.22
N PRO A 277 -0.38 -6.51 24.20
CA PRO A 277 -0.08 -7.29 23.00
C PRO A 277 -1.33 -7.99 22.46
N ILE A 278 -1.42 -8.15 21.14
CA ILE A 278 -2.63 -8.67 20.47
C ILE A 278 -2.46 -10.10 19.96
N PHE A 279 -1.25 -10.46 19.52
CA PHE A 279 -1.02 -11.74 18.85
C PHE A 279 -0.43 -12.82 19.78
N LYS A 280 0.31 -12.40 20.82
CA LYS A 280 0.93 -13.32 21.79
C LYS A 280 0.88 -12.70 23.19
N LYS A 281 0.60 -13.50 24.23
CA LYS A 281 0.45 -13.02 25.62
C LYS A 281 1.68 -12.25 26.14
N ASP A 282 2.87 -12.74 25.80
CA ASP A 282 4.19 -12.17 26.09
C ASP A 282 4.78 -11.43 24.89
N GLY A 283 3.94 -11.07 23.91
CA GLY A 283 4.34 -10.37 22.70
C GLY A 283 4.65 -8.88 22.92
N THR A 284 5.06 -8.24 21.84
CA THR A 284 5.41 -6.82 21.79
C THR A 284 4.53 -6.04 20.82
N THR A 285 3.91 -6.70 19.84
CA THR A 285 3.05 -6.07 18.83
C THR A 285 1.68 -5.72 19.43
N THR A 286 1.30 -4.44 19.37
CA THR A 286 0.02 -3.92 19.88
C THR A 286 -0.75 -3.17 18.78
N ALA A 287 -2.02 -2.85 19.01
CA ALA A 287 -2.83 -2.09 18.05
C ALA A 287 -2.25 -0.69 17.76
N GLY A 288 -1.52 -0.10 18.71
CA GLY A 288 -0.93 1.22 18.52
C GLY A 288 0.45 1.21 17.87
N ALA A 289 1.05 0.01 17.68
CA ALA A 289 2.36 -0.16 17.06
C ALA A 289 2.31 -1.02 15.78
N ALA A 290 1.12 -1.19 15.22
CA ALA A 290 0.89 -1.90 13.96
C ALA A 290 -0.24 -1.20 13.20
N GLU A 291 -0.45 -1.60 11.94
CA GLU A 291 -1.41 -0.93 11.06
C GLU A 291 -2.85 -1.06 11.56
N ASP A 292 -3.53 0.08 11.63
CA ASP A 292 -4.80 0.31 12.32
C ASP A 292 -5.96 -0.62 11.88
N ASN A 293 -5.86 -1.23 10.69
CA ASN A 293 -6.93 -2.00 10.05
C ASN A 293 -6.84 -3.52 10.28
N TYR A 294 -5.82 -4.02 10.97
CA TYR A 294 -5.65 -5.47 11.21
C TYR A 294 -6.44 -6.02 12.41
N PHE A 295 -7.16 -5.17 13.15
CA PHE A 295 -7.58 -5.46 14.53
C PHE A 295 -9.08 -5.59 14.76
N HIS A 296 -9.89 -5.63 13.69
CA HIS A 296 -11.36 -5.64 13.77
C HIS A 296 -11.99 -6.73 12.92
#